data_AF-A0A8J6K2X0-F1
#
_entry.id   AF-A0A8J6K2X0-F1
#
_cell.length_a   1.000
_cell.length_b   1.000
_cell.length_c   1.000
_cell.angle_alpha   90.00
_cell.angle_beta   90.00
_cell.angle_gamma   90.00
#
_symmetry.space_group_name_H-M   'P 1'
#
loop_
_entity.id
_entity.type
_entity.pdbx_description
1 polymer ?
#
loop_
_entity_poly.entity_id
_entity_poly.type
_entity_poly.pdbx_seq_one_letter_code
_entity_poly.pdbx_strand_id
1 'polypeptide(L)'
;MKGGVLHCRCSKCFTAPPKRRVKRRPRPLTLLGLPEDVLLYILECLPAVDIQSMQEVHPHLRSLVDTHSSVWTRAYFQDIWPSSENLHLFERAAECGNFEACVKLGIAYLYNEGLSMSDDGRAEVNGLKASHFFSLTEKLNSGAGPFVWLFIRPPWSTSGSCCKAVVFDSLKEECQGDSKEEVVTGTLRGSLQYCLAKVLNLFEDEEKRLEALGLLEASASHGCLHSSFLLWESKQKSASSDPGRYLQSLRQLRDYAARGCWDAQICLAKFCGQKNQLGQERTTYDLTSQVFQSSLPINKASIFTKQKGMNDTMRYILIDWLVEVATMKDFSSLCLHMTVGLVDRYLKLRSVPRARLQLVGIACMVICTRFISKEILTIREAVWLTDNTYKYEDLVRMMGEIISALEGKIRLPTVIDYKDILSHIISLDRGTMHLCSYISELSLLYTELSVFSPAQLAAGTLLLARILHKHALPWPAQLVECTGFTLEQLTPCVLLLHKKCFHDDEPKDYRQVSLTAVKQRFQNELCCNISGEKVMDYSQLCTLLGVSSQDTESPASFSIVVDIHPFLCSPAGNKTKR
;
A
#
# COMPACT_ATOMS: atom_id res chain seq x y z
N MET A 1 76.33 -2.86 -75.57
CA MET A 1 75.75 -1.58 -76.03
C MET A 1 74.51 -1.28 -75.21
N LYS A 2 74.45 -0.08 -74.60
CA LYS A 2 73.25 0.68 -74.16
C LYS A 2 72.33 -0.01 -73.12
N GLY A 3 72.01 0.56 -71.96
CA GLY A 3 72.33 1.85 -71.36
C GLY A 3 71.95 1.80 -69.87
N GLY A 4 72.83 2.36 -69.02
CA GLY A 4 72.59 2.45 -67.59
C GLY A 4 71.46 3.42 -67.28
N VAL A 5 70.45 2.95 -66.56
CA VAL A 5 69.40 3.80 -66.01
C VAL A 5 69.98 4.52 -64.78
N LEU A 6 70.23 5.82 -64.94
CA LEU A 6 70.58 6.71 -63.85
C LEU A 6 69.36 6.89 -62.94
N HIS A 7 69.34 6.27 -61.76
CA HIS A 7 68.36 6.59 -60.73
C HIS A 7 68.70 7.94 -60.08
N CYS A 8 67.88 8.95 -60.35
CA CYS A 8 67.94 10.26 -59.72
C CYS A 8 67.67 10.14 -58.20
N ARG A 9 68.64 10.54 -57.37
CA ARG A 9 68.52 10.58 -55.90
C ARG A 9 68.11 11.97 -55.39
N CYS A 10 67.21 12.67 -56.08
CA CYS A 10 66.68 13.94 -55.57
C CYS A 10 65.48 13.69 -54.63
N SER A 11 65.33 14.56 -53.62
CA SER A 11 64.28 14.49 -52.61
C SER A 11 62.84 14.57 -53.16
N LYS A 12 62.67 14.92 -54.44
CA LYS A 12 61.37 14.97 -55.13
C LYS A 12 60.90 13.61 -55.67
N CYS A 13 61.79 12.63 -55.79
CA CYS A 13 61.47 11.31 -56.38
C CYS A 13 61.14 10.23 -55.33
N PHE A 14 61.37 10.50 -54.04
CA PHE A 14 60.91 9.67 -52.93
C PHE A 14 59.56 10.19 -52.41
N THR A 15 58.45 9.70 -52.96
CA THR A 15 57.14 9.87 -52.31
C THR A 15 57.11 8.97 -51.09
N ALA A 16 57.33 9.54 -49.89
CA ALA A 16 57.02 8.87 -48.64
C ALA A 16 55.54 8.45 -48.66
N PRO A 17 55.19 7.20 -48.32
CA PRO A 17 53.78 6.81 -48.27
C PRO A 17 53.06 7.72 -47.28
N PRO A 18 51.82 8.18 -47.58
CA PRO A 18 51.08 9.04 -46.67
C PRO A 18 50.97 8.30 -45.33
N LYS A 19 51.42 8.94 -44.25
CA LYS A 19 51.32 8.42 -42.89
C LYS A 19 49.89 7.91 -42.71
N ARG A 20 49.70 6.58 -42.66
CA ARG A 20 48.40 5.99 -42.29
C ARG A 20 48.02 6.64 -40.97
N ARG A 21 46.97 7.48 -40.96
CA ARG A 21 46.37 7.98 -39.73
C ARG A 21 45.97 6.75 -38.93
N VAL A 22 46.79 6.40 -37.93
CA VAL A 22 46.40 5.43 -36.92
C VAL A 22 45.15 6.03 -36.28
N LYS A 23 43.97 5.49 -36.59
CA LYS A 23 42.76 5.80 -35.82
C LYS A 23 43.12 5.48 -34.38
N ARG A 24 43.27 6.50 -33.53
CA ARG A 24 43.43 6.29 -32.08
C ARG A 24 42.27 5.39 -31.68
N ARG A 25 42.56 4.17 -31.22
CA ARG A 25 41.52 3.34 -30.60
C ARG A 25 40.92 4.20 -29.49
N PRO A 26 39.59 4.38 -29.43
CA PRO A 26 38.99 5.07 -28.30
C PRO A 26 39.52 4.39 -27.04
N ARG A 27 40.02 5.18 -26.08
CA ARG A 27 40.43 4.63 -24.79
C ARG A 27 39.23 3.86 -24.24
N PRO A 28 39.42 2.64 -23.71
CA PRO A 28 38.31 1.95 -23.07
C PRO A 28 37.76 2.87 -21.99
N LEU A 29 36.47 3.19 -22.06
CA LEU A 29 35.78 3.93 -21.01
C LEU A 29 35.83 3.06 -19.76
N THR A 30 36.60 3.49 -18.77
CA THR A 30 36.64 2.89 -17.44
C THR A 30 35.64 3.60 -16.54
N LEU A 31 35.13 2.92 -15.52
CA LEU A 31 34.21 3.52 -14.54
C LEU A 31 34.77 4.85 -13.99
N LEU A 32 36.02 4.85 -13.53
CA LEU A 32 36.72 6.03 -13.00
C LEU A 32 37.00 7.13 -14.05
N GLY A 33 36.81 6.84 -15.34
CA GLY A 33 36.95 7.81 -16.42
C GLY A 33 35.62 8.50 -16.78
N LEU A 34 34.53 8.15 -16.11
CA LEU A 34 33.23 8.81 -16.28
C LEU A 34 33.20 10.16 -15.55
N PRO A 35 32.36 11.12 -16.02
CA PRO A 35 32.09 12.35 -15.27
C PRO A 35 31.54 12.07 -13.87
N GLU A 36 31.84 12.95 -12.91
CA GLU A 36 31.40 12.81 -11.51
C GLU A 36 29.88 12.68 -11.39
N ASP A 37 29.10 13.46 -12.15
CA ASP A 37 27.63 13.36 -12.14
C ASP A 37 27.12 11.96 -12.53
N VAL A 38 27.81 11.29 -13.46
CA VAL A 38 27.48 9.93 -13.89
C VAL A 38 27.87 8.93 -12.81
N LEU A 39 29.03 9.12 -12.16
CA LEU A 39 29.45 8.30 -11.04
C LEU A 39 28.48 8.41 -9.86
N LEU A 40 28.05 9.62 -9.52
CA LEU A 40 27.06 9.86 -8.48
C LEU A 40 25.73 9.17 -8.80
N TYR A 41 25.24 9.30 -10.04
CA TYR A 41 24.02 8.62 -10.47
C TYR A 41 24.13 7.09 -10.37
N ILE A 42 25.31 6.53 -10.71
CA ILE A 42 25.56 5.08 -10.55
C ILE A 42 25.55 4.71 -9.07
N LEU A 43 26.24 5.45 -8.21
CA LEU A 43 26.32 5.20 -6.76
C LEU A 43 24.94 5.29 -6.10
N GLU A 44 24.10 6.24 -6.51
CA GLU A 44 22.72 6.39 -6.05
C GLU A 44 21.80 5.21 -6.43
N CYS A 45 22.22 4.37 -7.37
CA CYS A 45 21.49 3.17 -7.78
C CYS A 45 22.00 1.89 -7.11
N LEU A 46 22.95 1.98 -6.16
CA LEU A 46 23.54 0.81 -5.50
C LEU A 46 22.87 0.50 -4.15
N PRO A 47 22.85 -0.78 -3.74
CA PRO A 47 22.50 -1.13 -2.37
C PRO A 47 23.53 -0.58 -1.39
N ALA A 48 23.14 -0.34 -0.14
CA ALA A 48 24.02 0.21 0.89
C ALA A 48 25.33 -0.59 1.09
N VAL A 49 25.26 -1.93 0.97
CA VAL A 49 26.43 -2.82 1.09
C VAL A 49 27.41 -2.64 -0.07
N ASP A 50 26.91 -2.41 -1.29
CA ASP A 50 27.76 -2.15 -2.44
C ASP A 50 28.34 -0.74 -2.38
N ILE A 51 27.61 0.24 -1.85
CA ILE A 51 28.13 1.59 -1.60
C ILE A 51 29.33 1.52 -0.64
N GLN A 52 29.21 0.75 0.44
CA GLN A 52 30.33 0.51 1.37
C GLN A 52 31.50 -0.15 0.64
N SER A 53 31.24 -1.18 -0.17
CA SER A 53 32.27 -1.84 -0.97
C SER A 53 32.98 -0.85 -1.92
N MET A 54 32.25 0.06 -2.56
CA MET A 54 32.82 1.09 -3.44
C MET A 54 33.73 2.08 -2.70
N GLN A 55 33.45 2.39 -1.43
CA GLN A 55 34.33 3.23 -0.58
C GLN A 55 35.68 2.55 -0.28
N GLU A 56 35.72 1.22 -0.26
CA GLU A 56 36.94 0.45 0.02
C GLU A 56 37.82 0.30 -1.23
N VAL A 57 37.22 0.30 -2.42
CA VAL A 57 37.89 -0.02 -3.69
C VAL A 57 38.77 1.13 -4.22
N HIS A 58 38.37 2.40 -4.07
CA HIS A 58 39.14 3.52 -4.65
C HIS A 58 38.97 4.86 -3.90
N PRO A 59 40.06 5.65 -3.67
CA PRO A 59 39.99 6.91 -2.93
C PRO A 59 39.04 7.96 -3.52
N HIS A 60 38.94 8.04 -4.85
CA HIS A 60 38.01 8.95 -5.51
C HIS A 60 36.54 8.56 -5.26
N LEU A 61 36.21 7.26 -5.31
CA LEU A 61 34.85 6.80 -5.02
C LEU A 61 34.52 7.00 -3.54
N ARG A 62 35.47 6.75 -2.64
CA ARG A 62 35.34 7.09 -1.22
C ARG A 62 35.03 8.56 -1.03
N SER A 63 35.81 9.44 -1.66
CA SER A 63 35.58 10.89 -1.60
C SER A 63 34.17 11.25 -2.06
N LEU A 64 33.68 10.69 -3.18
CA LEU A 64 32.34 10.96 -3.69
C LEU A 64 31.26 10.51 -2.70
N VAL A 65 31.34 9.29 -2.19
CA VAL A 65 30.37 8.74 -1.23
C VAL A 65 30.42 9.48 0.12
N ASP A 66 31.58 9.97 0.54
CA ASP A 66 31.75 10.70 1.79
C ASP A 66 31.30 12.15 1.74
N THR A 67 31.41 12.78 0.57
CA THR A 67 31.03 14.18 0.39
C THR A 67 29.56 14.37 0.01
N HIS A 68 28.95 13.41 -0.71
CA HIS A 68 27.60 13.56 -1.24
C HIS A 68 26.58 12.77 -0.43
N SER A 69 25.76 13.48 0.35
CA SER A 69 24.67 12.88 1.12
C SER A 69 23.61 12.20 0.25
N SER A 70 23.41 12.66 -0.99
CA SER A 70 22.42 12.12 -1.93
C SER A 70 22.60 10.62 -2.19
N VAL A 71 23.84 10.13 -2.18
CA VAL A 71 24.19 8.71 -2.31
C VAL A 71 23.52 7.90 -1.20
N TRP A 72 23.61 8.39 0.04
CA TRP A 72 23.03 7.74 1.22
C TRP A 72 21.52 7.95 1.33
N THR A 73 21.01 9.11 0.90
CA THR A 73 19.56 9.39 0.84
C THR A 73 18.85 8.40 -0.10
N ARG A 74 19.51 7.95 -1.19
CA ARG A 74 18.93 7.05 -2.20
C ARG A 74 19.36 5.59 -2.08
N ALA A 75 20.29 5.28 -1.18
CA ALA A 75 20.73 3.91 -0.90
C ALA A 75 19.52 3.02 -0.53
N TYR A 76 19.43 1.83 -1.11
CA TYR A 76 18.38 0.88 -0.73
C TYR A 76 18.92 -0.23 0.17
N PHE A 77 18.08 -0.67 1.11
CA PHE A 77 18.40 -1.68 2.14
C PHE A 77 17.56 -2.95 1.96
N GLN A 78 17.18 -3.27 0.73
CA GLN A 78 16.28 -4.38 0.46
C GLN A 78 16.81 -5.70 1.04
N ASP A 79 15.95 -6.42 1.77
CA ASP A 79 16.28 -7.70 2.42
C ASP A 79 17.43 -7.61 3.45
N ILE A 80 17.83 -6.40 3.83
CA ILE A 80 18.81 -6.09 4.87
C ILE A 80 18.07 -5.43 6.03
N TRP A 81 18.36 -5.92 7.24
CA TRP A 81 17.81 -5.39 8.49
C TRP A 81 18.94 -4.81 9.37
N PRO A 82 18.66 -3.78 10.19
CA PRO A 82 19.62 -3.27 11.16
C PRO A 82 20.15 -4.37 12.10
N SER A 83 21.46 -4.41 12.26
CA SER A 83 22.18 -5.33 13.12
C SER A 83 23.44 -4.67 13.68
N SER A 84 24.07 -5.24 14.69
CA SER A 84 25.33 -4.71 15.25
C SER A 84 26.44 -4.53 14.20
N GLU A 85 26.46 -5.35 13.14
CA GLU A 85 27.49 -5.30 12.09
C GLU A 85 27.29 -4.15 11.09
N ASN A 86 26.03 -3.82 10.77
CA ASN A 86 25.68 -2.87 9.71
C ASN A 86 24.97 -1.60 10.22
N LEU A 87 24.83 -1.44 11.55
CA LEU A 87 24.11 -0.32 12.18
C LEU A 87 24.59 1.05 11.69
N HIS A 88 25.90 1.23 11.58
CA HIS A 88 26.52 2.49 11.13
C HIS A 88 26.07 2.92 9.73
N LEU A 89 25.77 1.98 8.82
CA LEU A 89 25.27 2.28 7.48
C LEU A 89 23.85 2.82 7.54
N PHE A 90 23.01 2.20 8.36
CA PHE A 90 21.63 2.63 8.57
C PHE A 90 21.57 4.00 9.23
N GLU A 91 22.34 4.21 10.30
CA GLU A 91 22.39 5.51 11.01
C GLU A 91 22.85 6.60 10.03
N ARG A 92 23.94 6.37 9.30
CA ARG A 92 24.42 7.33 8.28
C ARG A 92 23.37 7.65 7.22
N ALA A 93 22.68 6.64 6.70
CA ALA A 93 21.63 6.84 5.71
C ALA A 93 20.44 7.62 6.28
N ALA A 94 20.00 7.28 7.48
CA ALA A 94 18.90 7.96 8.17
C ALA A 94 19.21 9.45 8.40
N GLU A 95 20.42 9.78 8.86
CA GLU A 95 20.86 11.18 9.03
C GLU A 95 20.94 11.94 7.70
N CYS A 96 21.21 11.23 6.59
CA CYS A 96 21.15 11.81 5.25
C CYS A 96 19.72 11.92 4.68
N GLY A 97 18.68 11.59 5.45
CA GLY A 97 17.28 11.69 5.04
C GLY A 97 16.73 10.46 4.30
N ASN A 98 17.33 9.28 4.50
CA ASN A 98 16.82 8.04 3.90
C ASN A 98 15.60 7.49 4.66
N PHE A 99 14.43 7.53 4.02
CA PHE A 99 13.17 7.06 4.62
C PHE A 99 13.18 5.57 5.00
N GLU A 100 13.75 4.70 4.16
CA GLU A 100 13.79 3.26 4.43
C GLU A 100 14.63 2.96 5.68
N ALA A 101 15.78 3.63 5.81
CA ALA A 101 16.65 3.48 6.98
C ALA A 101 15.97 3.97 8.27
N CYS A 102 15.33 5.14 8.25
CA CYS A 102 14.61 5.69 9.40
C CYS A 102 13.50 4.74 9.90
N VAL A 103 12.68 4.22 8.98
CA VAL A 103 11.60 3.27 9.33
C VAL A 103 12.17 2.00 9.95
N LYS A 104 13.18 1.40 9.31
CA LYS A 104 13.78 0.15 9.78
C LYS A 104 14.45 0.31 11.14
N LEU A 105 15.20 1.39 11.35
CA LEU A 105 15.83 1.70 12.65
C LEU A 105 14.80 1.94 13.76
N GLY A 106 13.77 2.76 13.49
CA GLY A 106 12.70 3.03 14.44
C GLY A 106 12.03 1.73 14.93
N ILE A 107 11.72 0.82 14.00
CA ILE A 107 11.12 -0.48 14.31
C ILE A 107 12.12 -1.42 15.01
N ALA A 108 13.37 -1.48 14.55
CA ALA A 108 14.41 -2.33 15.14
C ALA A 108 14.66 -1.97 16.61
N TYR A 109 14.82 -0.69 16.92
CA TYR A 109 14.95 -0.23 18.31
C TYR A 109 13.69 -0.49 19.12
N LEU A 110 12.50 -0.17 18.59
CA LEU A 110 11.24 -0.32 19.32
C LEU A 110 11.00 -1.77 19.77
N TYR A 111 11.31 -2.73 18.90
CA TYR A 111 11.08 -4.16 19.16
C TYR A 111 12.34 -4.91 19.63
N ASN A 112 13.46 -4.21 19.84
CA ASN A 112 14.76 -4.80 20.20
C ASN A 112 15.18 -5.94 19.25
N GLU A 113 15.10 -5.67 17.95
CA GLU A 113 15.30 -6.65 16.88
C GLU A 113 16.62 -6.36 16.17
N GLY A 114 17.54 -7.33 16.14
CA GLY A 114 18.85 -7.24 15.48
C GLY A 114 19.94 -6.50 16.26
N LEU A 115 19.59 -5.80 17.35
CA LEU A 115 20.50 -4.91 18.07
C LEU A 115 20.84 -5.48 19.46
N SER A 116 22.14 -5.64 19.76
CA SER A 116 22.61 -6.09 21.08
C SER A 116 22.80 -4.89 22.00
N MET A 117 21.94 -4.75 23.02
CA MET A 117 22.10 -3.78 24.10
C MET A 117 22.09 -4.49 25.45
N SER A 118 22.80 -3.95 26.44
CA SER A 118 22.74 -4.42 27.84
C SER A 118 21.29 -4.47 28.35
N ASP A 119 20.98 -5.36 29.29
CA ASP A 119 19.63 -5.50 29.84
C ASP A 119 19.21 -4.27 30.66
N ASP A 120 20.17 -3.58 31.30
CA ASP A 120 19.90 -2.41 32.14
C ASP A 120 19.53 -1.18 31.30
N GLY A 121 18.44 -0.50 31.67
CA GLY A 121 17.91 0.66 30.94
C GLY A 121 17.49 0.40 29.49
N ARG A 122 17.41 -0.86 29.04
CA ARG A 122 17.18 -1.20 27.62
C ARG A 122 15.94 -0.52 27.03
N ALA A 123 14.84 -0.51 27.78
CA ALA A 123 13.57 0.06 27.30
C ALA A 123 13.64 1.57 27.11
N GLU A 124 14.37 2.27 27.98
CA GLU A 124 14.58 3.71 27.91
C GLU A 124 15.52 4.07 26.74
N VAL A 125 16.69 3.45 26.67
CA VAL A 125 17.68 3.72 25.62
C VAL A 125 17.12 3.40 24.23
N ASN A 126 16.53 2.22 24.06
CA ASN A 126 15.93 1.85 22.77
C ASN A 126 14.69 2.69 22.47
N GLY A 127 13.90 3.05 23.49
CA GLY A 127 12.76 3.94 23.33
C GLY A 127 13.16 5.31 22.79
N LEU A 128 14.19 5.94 23.37
CA LEU A 128 14.70 7.24 22.91
C LEU A 128 15.26 7.17 21.49
N LYS A 129 16.03 6.12 21.16
CA LYS A 129 16.52 5.92 19.79
C LYS A 129 15.40 5.67 18.78
N ALA A 130 14.41 4.85 19.15
CA ALA A 130 13.24 4.62 18.30
C ALA A 130 12.45 5.92 18.07
N SER A 131 12.29 6.73 19.13
CA SER A 131 11.62 8.04 19.07
C SER A 131 12.30 8.96 18.05
N HIS A 132 13.62 9.10 18.13
CA HIS A 132 14.42 9.89 17.19
C HIS A 132 14.17 9.48 15.72
N PHE A 133 14.31 8.20 15.39
CA PHE A 133 14.12 7.73 14.02
C PHE A 133 12.67 7.78 13.56
N PHE A 134 11.69 7.66 14.47
CA PHE A 134 10.29 7.87 14.14
C PHE A 134 9.97 9.35 13.88
N SER A 135 10.56 10.29 14.62
CA SER A 135 10.44 11.72 14.33
C SER A 135 11.02 12.05 12.95
N LEU A 136 12.24 11.55 12.64
CA LEU A 136 12.83 11.68 11.31
C LEU A 136 11.96 11.05 10.21
N THR A 137 11.34 9.89 10.50
CA THR A 137 10.42 9.24 9.56
C THR A 137 9.25 10.15 9.22
N GLU A 138 8.60 10.76 10.22
CA GLU A 138 7.47 11.68 9.98
C GLU A 138 7.93 13.01 9.36
N LYS A 139 9.16 13.47 9.64
CA LYS A 139 9.78 14.64 8.97
C LYS A 139 9.92 14.41 7.47
N LEU A 140 10.31 13.20 7.07
CA LEU A 140 10.48 12.79 5.67
C LEU A 140 9.17 12.37 4.99
N ASN A 141 8.11 12.14 5.76
CA ASN A 141 6.81 11.68 5.27
C ASN A 141 5.99 12.82 4.63
N SER A 142 6.33 13.19 3.41
CA SER A 142 5.61 14.26 2.67
C SER A 142 4.41 13.78 1.87
N GLY A 143 4.28 12.46 1.65
CA GLY A 143 3.34 11.87 0.68
C GLY A 143 2.30 10.92 1.27
N ALA A 144 2.30 10.68 2.57
CA ALA A 144 1.33 9.84 3.27
C ALA A 144 0.81 10.52 4.54
N GLY A 145 -0.27 9.97 5.11
CA GLY A 145 -0.70 10.37 6.45
C GLY A 145 0.31 9.88 7.51
N PRO A 146 0.38 10.55 8.68
CA PRO A 146 1.26 10.11 9.76
C PRO A 146 0.85 8.71 10.27
N PHE A 147 1.83 7.85 10.53
CA PHE A 147 1.61 6.42 10.74
C PHE A 147 2.40 5.81 11.92
N VAL A 148 3.34 6.53 12.52
CA VAL A 148 4.16 6.03 13.65
C VAL A 148 3.31 5.49 14.81
N TRP A 149 2.14 6.10 15.04
CA TRP A 149 1.16 5.67 16.06
C TRP A 149 0.76 4.19 15.97
N LEU A 150 0.89 3.55 14.80
CA LEU A 150 0.61 2.13 14.60
C LEU A 150 1.55 1.20 15.38
N PHE A 151 2.77 1.64 15.62
CA PHE A 151 3.80 0.83 16.26
C PHE A 151 3.79 0.97 17.78
N ILE A 152 3.42 2.15 18.28
CA ILE A 152 3.40 2.49 19.71
C ILE A 152 2.04 2.32 20.39
N ARG A 153 1.12 1.57 19.78
CA ARG A 153 -0.21 1.29 20.35
C ARG A 153 -0.14 0.66 21.76
N PRO A 154 -1.09 0.99 22.67
CA PRO A 154 -1.28 0.31 23.95
C PRO A 154 -1.76 -1.15 23.76
N PRO A 155 -1.75 -1.97 24.82
CA PRO A 155 -1.36 -1.66 26.20
C PRO A 155 0.15 -1.50 26.37
N TRP A 156 0.53 -0.60 27.29
CA TRP A 156 1.91 -0.44 27.76
C TRP A 156 2.05 -1.07 29.14
N SER A 157 3.27 -1.51 29.48
CA SER A 157 3.53 -2.05 30.82
C SER A 157 3.39 -0.95 31.87
N THR A 158 2.72 -1.25 32.98
CA THR A 158 2.66 -0.37 34.16
C THR A 158 3.94 -0.39 34.99
N SER A 159 4.85 -1.33 34.72
CA SER A 159 6.12 -1.50 35.43
C SER A 159 7.23 -0.50 35.02
N GLY A 160 6.91 0.53 34.23
CA GLY A 160 7.86 1.56 33.78
C GLY A 160 8.83 1.15 32.66
N SER A 161 8.99 -0.15 32.38
CA SER A 161 9.94 -0.66 31.38
C SER A 161 9.26 -0.97 30.02
N CYS A 162 8.71 0.04 29.35
CA CYS A 162 8.05 -0.15 28.05
C CYS A 162 8.60 0.79 26.97
N CYS A 163 9.31 0.25 25.96
CA CYS A 163 9.86 1.05 24.86
C CYS A 163 8.79 1.91 24.17
N LYS A 164 7.57 1.38 23.99
CA LYS A 164 6.48 2.12 23.34
C LYS A 164 6.02 3.33 24.14
N ALA A 165 6.00 3.23 25.47
CA ALA A 165 5.66 4.34 26.36
C ALA A 165 6.76 5.41 26.30
N VAL A 166 8.03 5.00 26.38
CA VAL A 166 9.18 5.91 26.25
C VAL A 166 9.16 6.66 24.92
N VAL A 167 8.85 5.98 23.81
CA VAL A 167 8.69 6.66 22.51
C VAL A 167 7.55 7.67 22.55
N PHE A 168 6.40 7.32 23.11
CA PHE A 168 5.26 8.23 23.22
C PHE A 168 5.62 9.49 24.03
N ASP A 169 6.24 9.30 25.20
CA ASP A 169 6.62 10.40 26.09
C ASP A 169 7.69 11.29 25.45
N SER A 170 8.70 10.70 24.81
CA SER A 170 9.75 11.44 24.09
C SER A 170 9.20 12.26 22.91
N LEU A 171 8.30 11.70 22.09
CA LEU A 171 7.65 12.46 21.01
C LEU A 171 6.74 13.57 21.54
N LYS A 172 6.12 13.37 22.71
CA LYS A 172 5.31 14.38 23.39
C LYS A 172 6.17 15.54 23.88
N GLU A 173 7.33 15.25 24.47
CA GLU A 173 8.32 16.25 24.90
C GLU A 173 8.86 17.05 23.70
N GLU A 174 9.17 16.39 22.58
CA GLU A 174 9.60 17.06 21.33
C GLU A 174 8.56 18.05 20.80
N CYS A 175 7.28 17.74 20.96
CA CYS A 175 6.19 18.66 20.59
C CYS A 175 6.07 19.88 21.51
N GLN A 176 6.49 19.75 22.78
CA GLN A 176 6.38 20.78 23.82
C GLN A 176 7.64 21.63 23.95
N GLY A 177 8.80 21.12 23.54
CA GLY A 177 10.08 21.81 23.63
C GLY A 177 10.17 23.04 22.71
N ASP A 178 10.55 24.18 23.29
CA ASP A 178 11.06 25.36 22.58
C ASP A 178 12.55 25.17 22.20
N SER A 179 12.96 23.96 21.82
CA SER A 179 14.38 23.62 21.66
C SER A 179 15.05 24.49 20.58
N LYS A 180 16.08 25.23 21.03
CA LYS A 180 16.76 26.32 20.35
C LYS A 180 17.73 25.90 19.23
N GLU A 181 17.79 24.62 18.84
CA GLU A 181 18.85 24.12 17.94
C GLU A 181 18.36 23.54 16.60
N GLU A 182 17.07 23.24 16.43
CA GLU A 182 16.46 23.03 15.12
C GLU A 182 15.02 23.50 15.16
N VAL A 183 14.61 24.38 14.23
CA VAL A 183 13.21 24.79 14.10
C VAL A 183 12.41 23.56 13.67
N VAL A 184 11.81 22.85 14.63
CA VAL A 184 10.79 21.83 14.35
C VAL A 184 9.75 22.51 13.48
N THR A 185 9.67 22.09 12.21
CA THR A 185 8.73 22.69 11.27
C THR A 185 7.32 22.49 11.79
N GLY A 186 6.43 23.47 11.59
CA GLY A 186 5.03 23.34 11.99
C GLY A 186 4.41 22.03 11.47
N THR A 187 4.76 21.64 10.25
CA THR A 187 4.31 20.39 9.61
C THR A 187 4.72 19.13 10.39
N LEU A 188 5.96 19.03 10.86
CA LEU A 188 6.42 17.91 11.68
C LEU A 188 5.65 17.85 13.00
N ARG A 189 5.56 18.99 13.71
CA ARG A 189 4.81 19.09 14.97
C ARG A 189 3.36 18.66 14.80
N GLY A 190 2.72 19.09 13.71
CA GLY A 190 1.37 18.65 13.36
C GLY A 190 1.25 17.13 13.17
N SER A 191 2.23 16.51 12.51
CA SER A 191 2.25 15.06 12.27
C SER A 191 2.45 14.26 13.55
N LEU A 192 3.39 14.67 14.41
CA LEU A 192 3.63 14.05 15.71
C LEU A 192 2.42 14.18 16.64
N GLN A 193 1.82 15.36 16.74
CA GLN A 193 0.61 15.59 17.53
C GLN A 193 -0.57 14.72 17.06
N TYR A 194 -0.73 14.51 15.75
CA TYR A 194 -1.71 13.57 15.22
C TYR A 194 -1.42 12.14 15.69
N CYS A 195 -0.16 11.68 15.59
CA CYS A 195 0.24 10.36 16.05
C CYS A 195 -0.06 10.16 17.55
N LEU A 196 0.31 11.13 18.39
CA LEU A 196 0.06 11.10 19.83
C LEU A 196 -1.45 11.06 20.13
N ALA A 197 -2.25 11.90 19.47
CA ALA A 197 -3.69 11.88 19.62
C ALA A 197 -4.33 10.56 19.20
N LYS A 198 -3.83 9.93 18.12
CA LYS A 198 -4.30 8.62 17.68
C LYS A 198 -4.01 7.53 18.72
N VAL A 199 -2.86 7.58 19.39
CA VAL A 199 -2.52 6.66 20.48
C VAL A 199 -3.43 6.87 21.67
N LEU A 200 -3.63 8.12 22.13
CA LEU A 200 -4.47 8.42 23.28
C LEU A 200 -5.93 8.00 23.06
N ASN A 201 -6.46 8.15 21.85
CA ASN A 201 -7.80 7.68 21.48
C ASN A 201 -8.01 6.16 21.55
N LEU A 202 -6.93 5.37 21.68
CA LEU A 202 -7.02 3.91 21.89
C LEU A 202 -7.28 3.53 23.34
N PHE A 203 -7.08 4.46 24.29
CA PHE A 203 -7.46 4.22 25.67
C PHE A 203 -8.96 4.46 25.87
N GLU A 204 -9.54 3.78 26.87
CA GLU A 204 -10.95 3.94 27.24
C GLU A 204 -11.20 5.12 28.19
N ASP A 205 -10.12 5.70 28.70
CA ASP A 205 -10.06 6.78 29.69
C ASP A 205 -10.50 8.14 29.10
N GLU A 206 -11.45 8.81 29.77
CA GLU A 206 -12.01 10.09 29.32
C GLU A 206 -11.01 11.26 29.42
N GLU A 207 -10.09 11.26 30.39
CA GLU A 207 -9.04 12.28 30.50
C GLU A 207 -8.10 12.19 29.30
N LYS A 208 -7.69 10.96 28.93
CA LYS A 208 -6.88 10.73 27.73
C LYS A 208 -7.61 11.10 26.44
N ARG A 209 -8.94 10.94 26.38
CA ARG A 209 -9.75 11.41 25.24
C ARG A 209 -9.75 12.93 25.13
N LEU A 210 -9.88 13.65 26.24
CA LEU A 210 -9.81 15.11 26.25
C LEU A 210 -8.42 15.61 25.83
N GLU A 211 -7.36 14.96 26.32
CA GLU A 211 -6.01 15.25 25.88
C GLU A 211 -5.82 14.98 24.38
N ALA A 212 -6.36 13.87 23.86
CA ALA A 212 -6.32 13.55 22.45
C ALA A 212 -7.02 14.62 21.59
N LEU A 213 -8.15 15.16 22.05
CA LEU A 213 -8.85 16.25 21.36
C LEU A 213 -7.99 17.52 21.32
N GLY A 214 -7.36 17.90 22.43
CA GLY A 214 -6.44 19.05 22.47
C GLY A 214 -5.26 18.90 21.51
N LEU A 215 -4.68 17.69 21.43
CA LEU A 215 -3.60 17.38 20.48
C LEU A 215 -4.08 17.41 19.02
N LEU A 216 -5.30 16.96 18.72
CA LEU A 216 -5.87 17.09 17.36
C LEU A 216 -6.08 18.55 16.98
N GLU A 217 -6.53 19.40 17.91
CA GLU A 217 -6.73 20.83 17.67
C GLU A 217 -5.40 21.54 17.41
N ALA A 218 -4.38 21.25 18.21
CA ALA A 218 -3.02 21.72 17.97
C ALA A 218 -2.47 21.19 16.63
N SER A 219 -2.68 19.91 16.32
CA SER A 219 -2.21 19.31 15.08
C SER A 219 -2.85 19.96 13.84
N ALA A 220 -4.16 20.25 13.93
CA ALA A 220 -4.90 20.94 12.88
C ALA A 220 -4.42 22.39 12.68
N SER A 221 -4.09 23.12 13.76
CA SER A 221 -3.54 24.49 13.65
C SER A 221 -2.15 24.51 13.02
N HIS A 222 -1.38 23.44 13.17
CA HIS A 222 -0.11 23.19 12.49
C HIS A 222 -0.26 22.69 11.04
N GLY A 223 -1.48 22.61 10.51
CA GLY A 223 -1.76 22.31 9.11
C GLY A 223 -1.99 20.83 8.78
N CYS A 224 -2.09 19.94 9.77
CA CYS A 224 -2.40 18.52 9.53
C CYS A 224 -3.84 18.33 9.07
N LEU A 225 -4.01 18.00 7.78
CA LEU A 225 -5.31 17.75 7.16
C LEU A 225 -6.09 16.61 7.82
N HIS A 226 -5.42 15.53 8.20
CA HIS A 226 -6.05 14.37 8.84
C HIS A 226 -6.67 14.75 10.19
N SER A 227 -6.00 15.59 10.98
CA SER A 227 -6.54 16.11 12.24
C SER A 227 -7.73 17.03 12.02
N SER A 228 -7.64 17.94 11.03
CA SER A 228 -8.76 18.82 10.67
C SER A 228 -10.01 18.03 10.26
N PHE A 229 -9.83 16.94 9.50
CA PHE A 229 -10.93 16.06 9.10
C PHE A 229 -11.51 15.29 10.30
N LEU A 230 -10.69 14.70 11.16
CA LEU A 230 -11.17 13.96 12.34
C LEU A 230 -11.95 14.87 13.32
N LEU A 231 -11.48 16.10 13.53
CA LEU A 231 -12.20 17.09 14.34
C LEU A 231 -13.53 17.51 13.72
N TRP A 232 -13.58 17.59 12.39
CA TRP A 232 -14.81 17.87 11.67
C TRP A 232 -15.81 16.71 11.80
N GLU A 233 -15.34 15.46 11.66
CA GLU A 233 -16.16 14.26 11.77
C GLU A 233 -16.80 14.14 13.16
N SER A 234 -16.04 14.42 14.23
CA SER A 234 -16.57 14.38 15.60
C SER A 234 -17.64 15.45 15.87
N LYS A 235 -17.52 16.63 15.23
CA LYS A 235 -18.46 17.76 15.36
C LYS A 235 -19.70 17.61 14.46
N GLN A 236 -19.72 16.64 13.55
CA GLN A 236 -20.80 16.49 12.58
C GLN A 236 -22.18 16.22 13.22
N LYS A 237 -22.23 15.38 14.27
CA LYS A 237 -23.49 15.01 14.94
C LYS A 237 -24.22 16.20 15.57
N SER A 238 -23.49 17.24 15.96
CA SER A 238 -24.06 18.46 16.54
C SER A 238 -24.36 19.54 15.49
N ALA A 239 -23.72 19.48 14.31
CA ALA A 239 -23.92 20.43 13.23
C ALA A 239 -25.21 20.18 12.42
N SER A 240 -25.77 18.95 12.45
CA SER A 240 -26.98 18.60 11.69
C SER A 240 -28.27 19.21 12.22
N SER A 241 -28.25 19.88 13.37
CA SER A 241 -29.43 20.50 13.99
C SER A 241 -29.66 21.96 13.57
N ASP A 242 -28.63 22.67 13.12
CA ASP A 242 -28.69 24.07 12.69
C ASP A 242 -28.30 24.22 11.21
N PRO A 243 -29.18 24.76 10.33
CA PRO A 243 -28.89 24.88 8.91
C PRO A 243 -27.63 25.71 8.58
N GLY A 244 -27.33 26.74 9.36
CA GLY A 244 -26.14 27.59 9.15
C GLY A 244 -24.84 26.84 9.43
N ARG A 245 -24.77 26.17 10.58
CA ARG A 245 -23.63 25.31 10.98
C ARG A 245 -23.47 24.13 10.03
N TYR A 246 -24.57 23.55 9.55
CA TYR A 246 -24.54 22.48 8.54
C TYR A 246 -23.86 22.95 7.24
N LEU A 247 -24.27 24.11 6.70
CA LEU A 247 -23.65 24.66 5.49
C LEU A 247 -22.18 25.02 5.68
N GLN A 248 -21.80 25.55 6.85
CA GLN A 248 -20.40 25.82 7.18
C GLN A 248 -19.59 24.52 7.24
N SER A 249 -20.14 23.48 7.87
CA SER A 249 -19.54 22.15 7.95
C SER A 249 -19.28 21.56 6.56
N LEU A 250 -20.23 21.67 5.63
CA LEU A 250 -20.03 21.22 4.25
C LEU A 250 -18.96 22.02 3.49
N ARG A 251 -18.85 23.33 3.73
CA ARG A 251 -17.78 24.16 3.14
C ARG A 251 -16.40 23.72 3.61
N GLN A 252 -16.26 23.40 4.89
CA GLN A 252 -15.02 22.86 5.45
C GLN A 252 -14.68 21.50 4.84
N LEU A 253 -15.65 20.61 4.73
CA LEU A 253 -15.47 19.30 4.09
C LEU A 253 -14.97 19.44 2.65
N ARG A 254 -15.56 20.36 1.88
CA ARG A 254 -15.14 20.66 0.51
C ARG A 254 -13.71 21.20 0.44
N ASP A 255 -13.32 22.07 1.37
CA ASP A 255 -11.94 22.58 1.46
C ASP A 255 -10.94 21.44 1.70
N TYR A 256 -11.23 20.56 2.66
CA TYR A 256 -10.36 19.42 2.97
C TYR A 256 -10.24 18.45 1.78
N ALA A 257 -11.35 18.19 1.09
CA ALA A 257 -11.37 17.37 -0.12
C ALA A 257 -10.53 17.97 -1.25
N ALA A 258 -10.62 19.30 -1.46
CA ALA A 258 -9.85 20.02 -2.47
C ALA A 258 -8.34 20.05 -2.18
N ARG A 259 -7.96 20.04 -0.89
CA ARG A 259 -6.56 19.96 -0.43
C ARG A 259 -5.97 18.55 -0.48
N GLY A 260 -6.73 17.56 -0.99
CA GLY A 260 -6.25 16.19 -1.22
C GLY A 260 -6.52 15.20 -0.08
N CYS A 261 -7.35 15.55 0.91
CA CYS A 261 -7.80 14.58 1.92
C CYS A 261 -8.81 13.61 1.29
N TRP A 262 -8.39 12.38 0.98
CA TRP A 262 -9.23 11.40 0.31
C TRP A 262 -10.40 10.91 1.19
N ASP A 263 -10.22 10.81 2.52
CA ASP A 263 -11.32 10.53 3.46
C ASP A 263 -12.42 11.60 3.35
N ALA A 264 -12.02 12.88 3.24
CA ALA A 264 -12.94 13.99 3.01
C ALA A 264 -13.62 13.92 1.64
N GLN A 265 -12.90 13.51 0.58
CA GLN A 265 -13.48 13.33 -0.77
C GLN A 265 -14.58 12.25 -0.78
N ILE A 266 -14.32 11.10 -0.15
CA ILE A 266 -15.32 10.02 -0.06
C ILE A 266 -16.50 10.45 0.82
N CYS A 267 -16.23 11.09 1.94
CA CYS A 267 -17.29 11.59 2.81
C CYS A 267 -18.18 12.61 2.07
N LEU A 268 -17.57 13.55 1.33
CA LEU A 268 -18.27 14.52 0.49
C LEU A 268 -19.13 13.83 -0.58
N ALA A 269 -18.58 12.82 -1.25
CA ALA A 269 -19.30 12.03 -2.24
C ALA A 269 -20.53 11.31 -1.65
N LYS A 270 -20.43 10.78 -0.41
CA LYS A 270 -21.58 10.21 0.31
C LYS A 270 -22.66 11.26 0.62
N PHE A 271 -22.25 12.45 1.06
CA PHE A 271 -23.19 13.56 1.31
C PHE A 271 -23.93 13.99 0.05
N CYS A 272 -23.23 14.06 -1.09
CA CYS A 272 -23.84 14.39 -2.37
C CYS A 272 -24.80 13.29 -2.87
N GLY A 273 -24.57 12.03 -2.51
CA GLY A 273 -25.43 10.90 -2.89
C GLY A 273 -26.78 10.86 -2.16
N GLN A 274 -26.86 11.35 -0.92
CA GLN A 274 -28.10 11.36 -0.14
C GLN A 274 -29.08 12.42 -0.69
N LYS A 275 -30.17 11.98 -1.34
CA LYS A 275 -31.26 12.86 -1.79
C LYS A 275 -31.85 13.67 -0.63
N ASN A 276 -32.14 14.96 -0.88
CA ASN A 276 -33.05 15.87 -0.13
C ASN A 276 -32.52 16.83 0.95
N GLN A 277 -31.38 17.51 0.82
CA GLN A 277 -31.10 18.65 1.73
C GLN A 277 -30.66 20.00 1.12
N LEU A 278 -30.19 20.06 -0.14
CA LEU A 278 -29.48 21.27 -0.61
C LEU A 278 -30.02 21.96 -1.87
N GLY A 279 -31.06 21.46 -2.54
CA GLY A 279 -31.72 22.19 -3.64
C GLY A 279 -30.85 22.57 -4.86
N GLN A 280 -29.57 22.19 -4.89
CA GLN A 280 -28.64 22.39 -6.00
C GLN A 280 -28.15 21.01 -6.49
N GLU A 281 -28.90 20.43 -7.42
CA GLU A 281 -28.69 19.03 -7.84
C GLU A 281 -27.48 18.84 -8.78
N ARG A 282 -27.13 19.84 -9.61
CA ARG A 282 -26.08 19.66 -10.64
C ARG A 282 -24.64 19.68 -10.10
N THR A 283 -24.31 20.65 -9.25
CA THR A 283 -22.92 20.82 -8.74
C THR A 283 -22.48 19.69 -7.80
N THR A 284 -23.42 18.99 -7.16
CA THR A 284 -23.15 17.86 -6.26
C THR A 284 -22.79 16.58 -7.00
N TYR A 285 -23.42 16.34 -8.16
CA TYR A 285 -23.11 15.19 -9.01
C TYR A 285 -21.74 15.33 -9.67
N ASP A 286 -21.37 16.53 -10.10
CA ASP A 286 -20.04 16.80 -10.69
C ASP A 286 -18.90 16.43 -9.73
N LEU A 287 -19.02 16.76 -8.44
CA LEU A 287 -18.02 16.42 -7.43
C LEU A 287 -17.90 14.92 -7.21
N THR A 288 -19.04 14.23 -7.09
CA THR A 288 -19.08 12.77 -6.94
C THR A 288 -18.46 12.09 -8.16
N SER A 289 -18.80 12.59 -9.35
CA SER A 289 -18.29 12.07 -10.62
C SER A 289 -16.76 12.25 -10.69
N GLN A 290 -16.21 13.39 -10.27
CA GLN A 290 -14.76 13.58 -10.18
C GLN A 290 -14.07 12.55 -9.27
N VAL A 291 -14.68 12.16 -8.13
CA VAL A 291 -14.11 11.13 -7.24
C VAL A 291 -14.09 9.75 -7.91
N PHE A 292 -15.12 9.40 -8.69
CA PHE A 292 -15.15 8.13 -9.44
C PHE A 292 -14.18 8.15 -10.63
N GLN A 293 -14.17 9.24 -11.41
CA GLN A 293 -13.36 9.37 -12.63
C GLN A 293 -11.86 9.55 -12.36
N SER A 294 -11.48 10.04 -11.18
CA SER A 294 -10.07 10.12 -10.75
C SER A 294 -9.49 8.77 -10.30
N SER A 295 -10.33 7.73 -10.18
CA SER A 295 -9.88 6.38 -9.81
C SER A 295 -9.14 5.72 -10.97
N LEU A 296 -7.88 5.30 -10.72
CA LEU A 296 -7.03 4.70 -11.75
C LEU A 296 -6.92 3.18 -11.61
N PRO A 297 -6.81 2.44 -12.73
CA PRO A 297 -6.55 1.00 -12.70
C PRO A 297 -5.14 0.73 -12.18
N ILE A 298 -5.03 -0.28 -11.31
CA ILE A 298 -3.77 -0.68 -10.70
C ILE A 298 -3.33 -1.93 -11.45
N ASN A 299 -2.79 -1.84 -12.67
CA ASN A 299 -2.41 -3.00 -13.52
C ASN A 299 -1.65 -4.08 -12.70
N LYS A 300 -2.34 -5.10 -12.18
CA LYS A 300 -1.77 -6.13 -11.28
C LYS A 300 -1.00 -7.17 -12.07
N ALA A 301 -1.20 -7.29 -13.38
CA ALA A 301 -0.44 -8.22 -14.22
C ALA A 301 1.08 -7.89 -14.19
N SER A 302 1.44 -6.63 -13.96
CA SER A 302 2.85 -6.22 -13.77
C SER A 302 3.49 -6.78 -12.50
N ILE A 303 2.73 -7.37 -11.58
CA ILE A 303 3.31 -8.07 -10.41
C ILE A 303 4.20 -9.21 -10.91
N PHE A 304 3.72 -10.01 -11.87
CA PHE A 304 4.40 -11.21 -12.33
C PHE A 304 5.61 -10.92 -13.23
N THR A 305 5.74 -9.69 -13.74
CA THR A 305 6.98 -9.26 -14.41
C THR A 305 8.11 -9.03 -13.40
N LYS A 306 7.79 -8.57 -12.19
CA LYS A 306 8.74 -8.45 -11.08
C LYS A 306 8.97 -9.80 -10.37
N GLN A 307 7.91 -10.57 -10.15
CA GLN A 307 7.92 -11.82 -9.39
C GLN A 307 8.25 -13.04 -10.28
N LYS A 308 9.53 -13.22 -10.62
CA LYS A 308 9.97 -14.31 -11.52
C LYS A 308 9.65 -15.74 -11.04
N GLY A 309 9.36 -15.94 -9.76
CA GLY A 309 9.07 -17.24 -9.15
C GLY A 309 7.63 -17.41 -8.65
N MET A 310 6.70 -16.55 -9.05
CA MET A 310 5.30 -16.55 -8.58
C MET A 310 4.35 -16.42 -9.77
N ASN A 311 3.21 -17.10 -9.70
CA ASN A 311 2.14 -17.00 -10.69
C ASN A 311 0.81 -16.55 -10.04
N ASP A 312 -0.21 -16.34 -10.87
CA ASP A 312 -1.53 -15.88 -10.42
C ASP A 312 -2.19 -16.85 -9.43
N THR A 313 -2.02 -18.16 -9.63
CA THR A 313 -2.55 -19.18 -8.74
C THR A 313 -1.95 -19.10 -7.33
N MET A 314 -0.65 -18.84 -7.20
CA MET A 314 -0.02 -18.64 -5.87
C MET A 314 -0.58 -17.43 -5.15
N ARG A 315 -0.83 -16.33 -5.88
CA ARG A 315 -1.50 -15.16 -5.31
C ARG A 315 -2.93 -15.51 -4.89
N TYR A 316 -3.70 -16.19 -5.75
CA TYR A 316 -5.05 -16.62 -5.44
C TYR A 316 -5.08 -17.44 -4.14
N ILE A 317 -4.21 -18.44 -4.01
CA ILE A 317 -4.07 -19.29 -2.82
C ILE A 317 -3.79 -18.45 -1.56
N LEU A 318 -2.92 -17.42 -1.66
CA LEU A 318 -2.67 -16.49 -0.55
C LEU A 318 -3.94 -15.70 -0.19
N ILE A 319 -4.63 -15.13 -1.16
CA ILE A 319 -5.79 -14.28 -0.89
C ILE A 319 -6.95 -15.10 -0.33
N ASP A 320 -7.20 -16.30 -0.85
CA ASP A 320 -8.20 -17.23 -0.30
C ASP A 320 -7.91 -17.56 1.18
N TRP A 321 -6.65 -17.86 1.51
CA TRP A 321 -6.23 -18.05 2.91
C TRP A 321 -6.42 -16.79 3.78
N LEU A 322 -6.12 -15.59 3.26
CA LEU A 322 -6.38 -14.34 4.00
C LEU A 322 -7.88 -14.10 4.23
N VAL A 323 -8.75 -14.56 3.33
CA VAL A 323 -10.21 -14.54 3.54
C VAL A 323 -10.62 -15.46 4.70
N GLU A 324 -10.02 -16.65 4.81
CA GLU A 324 -10.25 -17.56 5.95
C GLU A 324 -9.86 -16.87 7.27
N VAL A 325 -8.66 -16.26 7.31
CA VAL A 325 -8.17 -15.54 8.50
C VAL A 325 -9.11 -14.38 8.85
N ALA A 326 -9.49 -13.56 7.86
CA ALA A 326 -10.41 -12.46 8.06
C ALA A 326 -11.80 -12.92 8.53
N THR A 327 -12.23 -14.12 8.15
CA THR A 327 -13.50 -14.71 8.60
C THR A 327 -13.41 -15.23 10.02
N MET A 328 -12.33 -15.93 10.36
CA MET A 328 -12.11 -16.42 11.73
C MET A 328 -11.94 -15.29 12.75
N LYS A 329 -11.38 -14.15 12.34
CA LYS A 329 -11.17 -12.97 13.21
C LYS A 329 -12.24 -11.89 13.07
N ASP A 330 -13.31 -12.17 12.32
CA ASP A 330 -14.41 -11.23 12.03
C ASP A 330 -13.95 -9.84 11.54
N PHE A 331 -12.90 -9.82 10.72
CA PHE A 331 -12.42 -8.59 10.10
C PHE A 331 -13.35 -8.15 8.97
N SER A 332 -13.53 -6.83 8.85
CA SER A 332 -14.40 -6.22 7.85
C SER A 332 -13.91 -6.43 6.42
N SER A 333 -14.84 -6.37 5.45
CA SER A 333 -14.50 -6.41 4.02
C SER A 333 -13.51 -5.33 3.62
N LEU A 334 -13.61 -4.14 4.25
CA LEU A 334 -12.66 -3.05 4.05
C LEU A 334 -11.25 -3.43 4.50
N CYS A 335 -11.11 -4.09 5.66
CA CYS A 335 -9.83 -4.58 6.16
C CYS A 335 -9.17 -5.55 5.18
N LEU A 336 -9.96 -6.49 4.66
CA LEU A 336 -9.50 -7.46 3.69
C LEU A 336 -9.04 -6.79 2.39
N HIS A 337 -9.85 -5.89 1.82
CA HIS A 337 -9.50 -5.17 0.59
C HIS A 337 -8.23 -4.33 0.76
N MET A 338 -8.07 -3.64 1.90
CA MET A 338 -6.85 -2.91 2.21
C MET A 338 -5.64 -3.84 2.33
N THR A 339 -5.80 -4.99 3.00
CA THR A 339 -4.75 -5.99 3.17
C THR A 339 -4.25 -6.48 1.82
N VAL A 340 -5.16 -6.89 0.93
CA VAL A 340 -4.83 -7.33 -0.43
C VAL A 340 -4.18 -6.19 -1.22
N GLY A 341 -4.65 -4.95 -1.05
CA GLY A 341 -4.04 -3.77 -1.65
C GLY A 341 -2.57 -3.55 -1.25
N LEU A 342 -2.23 -3.75 0.03
CA LEU A 342 -0.84 -3.68 0.50
C LEU A 342 0.01 -4.81 -0.07
N VAL A 343 -0.51 -6.05 -0.06
CA VAL A 343 0.16 -7.22 -0.65
C VAL A 343 0.50 -6.95 -2.11
N ASP A 344 -0.48 -6.55 -2.91
CA ASP A 344 -0.29 -6.31 -4.35
C ASP A 344 0.72 -5.19 -4.61
N ARG A 345 0.66 -4.09 -3.86
CA ARG A 345 1.60 -2.97 -4.01
C ARG A 345 3.02 -3.36 -3.61
N TYR A 346 3.18 -4.12 -2.53
CA TYR A 346 4.50 -4.60 -2.09
C TYR A 346 5.11 -5.54 -3.14
N LEU A 347 4.32 -6.49 -3.67
CA LEU A 347 4.77 -7.43 -4.70
C LEU A 347 5.08 -6.76 -6.05
N LYS A 348 4.59 -5.54 -6.32
CA LYS A 348 5.05 -4.75 -7.49
C LYS A 348 6.45 -4.17 -7.31
N LEU A 349 6.85 -3.88 -6.07
CA LEU A 349 8.08 -3.16 -5.77
C LEU A 349 9.23 -4.10 -5.38
N ARG A 350 8.96 -5.11 -4.56
CA ARG A 350 9.97 -6.00 -3.97
C ARG A 350 9.81 -7.43 -4.44
N SER A 351 10.90 -8.07 -4.87
CA SER A 351 10.89 -9.48 -5.24
C SER A 351 10.76 -10.34 -3.99
N VAL A 352 9.80 -11.27 -3.96
CA VAL A 352 9.51 -12.08 -2.77
C VAL A 352 9.69 -13.56 -3.11
N PRO A 353 10.54 -14.29 -2.37
CA PRO A 353 10.60 -15.74 -2.50
C PRO A 353 9.23 -16.36 -2.16
N ARG A 354 8.82 -17.39 -2.90
CA ARG A 354 7.56 -18.12 -2.67
C ARG A 354 7.36 -18.50 -1.19
N ALA A 355 8.43 -18.96 -0.53
CA ALA A 355 8.42 -19.36 0.87
C ALA A 355 8.17 -18.23 1.88
N ARG A 356 8.16 -16.95 1.45
CA ARG A 356 7.85 -15.79 2.30
C ARG A 356 6.54 -15.10 1.90
N LEU A 357 5.79 -15.66 0.95
CA LEU A 357 4.56 -15.05 0.46
C LEU A 357 3.47 -14.99 1.55
N GLN A 358 3.35 -16.03 2.38
CA GLN A 358 2.44 -16.03 3.53
C GLN A 358 2.83 -14.95 4.55
N LEU A 359 4.13 -14.79 4.83
CA LEU A 359 4.66 -13.78 5.74
C LEU A 359 4.28 -12.36 5.29
N VAL A 360 4.41 -12.06 4.00
CA VAL A 360 3.95 -10.78 3.44
C VAL A 360 2.45 -10.58 3.68
N GLY A 361 1.63 -11.58 3.34
CA GLY A 361 0.18 -11.51 3.48
C GLY A 361 -0.26 -11.21 4.91
N ILE A 362 0.24 -11.99 5.88
CA ILE A 362 -0.15 -11.82 7.27
C ILE A 362 0.40 -10.54 7.90
N ALA A 363 1.61 -10.11 7.51
CA ALA A 363 2.17 -8.83 7.96
C ALA A 363 1.37 -7.63 7.43
N CYS A 364 0.93 -7.67 6.17
CA CYS A 364 -0.01 -6.68 5.62
C CYS A 364 -1.30 -6.62 6.43
N MET A 365 -1.85 -7.77 6.85
CA MET A 365 -3.08 -7.81 7.67
C MET A 365 -2.85 -7.22 9.07
N VAL A 366 -1.70 -7.49 9.70
CA VAL A 366 -1.33 -6.86 10.98
C VAL A 366 -1.26 -5.33 10.83
N ILE A 367 -0.66 -4.82 9.76
CA ILE A 367 -0.60 -3.37 9.48
C ILE A 367 -2.02 -2.81 9.28
N CYS A 368 -2.84 -3.44 8.43
CA CYS A 368 -4.19 -2.96 8.13
C CYS A 368 -5.11 -2.95 9.35
N THR A 369 -5.13 -4.02 10.13
CA THR A 369 -5.98 -4.11 11.32
C THR A 369 -5.60 -3.06 12.36
N ARG A 370 -4.30 -2.79 12.56
CA ARG A 370 -3.85 -1.65 13.39
C ARG A 370 -4.29 -0.30 12.82
N PHE A 371 -4.35 -0.15 11.50
CA PHE A 371 -4.69 1.12 10.87
C PHE A 371 -6.18 1.45 10.96
N ILE A 372 -7.07 0.51 10.66
CA ILE A 372 -8.52 0.80 10.58
C ILE A 372 -9.36 0.29 11.75
N SER A 373 -8.87 -0.67 12.54
CA SER A 373 -9.69 -1.37 13.53
C SER A 373 -9.28 -1.07 14.97
N LYS A 374 -10.26 -1.16 15.87
CA LYS A 374 -10.01 -1.20 17.32
C LYS A 374 -9.45 -2.57 17.71
N GLU A 375 -10.10 -3.63 17.25
CA GLU A 375 -9.64 -5.01 17.40
C GLU A 375 -8.57 -5.30 16.35
N ILE A 376 -7.37 -5.67 16.81
CA ILE A 376 -6.21 -5.85 15.94
C ILE A 376 -5.83 -7.32 15.84
N LEU A 377 -5.17 -7.68 14.73
CA LEU A 377 -4.37 -8.89 14.70
C LEU A 377 -3.01 -8.60 15.36
N THR A 378 -2.74 -9.20 16.51
CA THR A 378 -1.43 -9.06 17.17
C THR A 378 -0.35 -9.85 16.42
N ILE A 379 0.92 -9.48 16.61
CA ILE A 379 2.04 -10.19 15.98
C ILE A 379 2.10 -11.65 16.45
N ARG A 380 1.80 -11.90 17.74
CA ARG A 380 1.79 -13.25 18.31
C ARG A 380 0.67 -14.11 17.71
N GLU A 381 -0.52 -13.55 17.56
CA GLU A 381 -1.60 -14.25 16.85
C GLU A 381 -1.23 -14.50 15.38
N ALA A 382 -0.63 -13.53 14.68
CA ALA A 382 -0.16 -13.72 13.32
C ALA A 382 0.85 -14.88 13.19
N VAL A 383 1.81 -14.98 14.10
CA VAL A 383 2.76 -16.12 14.19
C VAL A 383 1.99 -17.44 14.35
N TRP A 384 1.06 -17.50 15.30
CA TRP A 384 0.25 -18.69 15.55
C TRP A 384 -0.60 -19.09 14.33
N LEU A 385 -1.21 -18.12 13.64
CA LEU A 385 -2.02 -18.35 12.44
C LEU A 385 -1.23 -18.93 11.27
N THR A 386 0.08 -18.69 11.25
CA THR A 386 1.00 -19.30 10.27
C THR A 386 1.56 -20.65 10.73
N ASP A 387 0.93 -21.29 11.72
CA ASP A 387 1.40 -22.53 12.34
C ASP A 387 2.87 -22.44 12.81
N ASN A 388 3.26 -21.26 13.32
CA ASN A 388 4.63 -20.96 13.75
C ASN A 388 5.72 -21.14 12.67
N THR A 389 5.33 -21.10 11.39
CA THR A 389 6.28 -21.13 10.26
C THR A 389 7.25 -19.94 10.31
N TYR A 390 6.77 -18.79 10.79
CA TYR A 390 7.55 -17.59 10.98
C TYR A 390 7.60 -17.21 12.45
N LYS A 391 8.70 -16.58 12.85
CA LYS A 391 8.88 -16.10 14.22
C LYS A 391 8.32 -14.68 14.39
N TYR A 392 8.25 -14.24 15.64
CA TYR A 392 7.83 -12.89 15.98
C TYR A 392 8.70 -11.84 15.28
N GLU A 393 10.01 -12.08 15.25
CA GLU A 393 11.00 -11.18 14.64
C GLU A 393 10.81 -11.10 13.13
N ASP A 394 10.46 -12.21 12.46
CA ASP A 394 10.21 -12.22 11.01
C ASP A 394 9.03 -11.32 10.63
N LEU A 395 7.98 -11.33 11.46
CA LEU A 395 6.83 -10.43 11.31
C LEU A 395 7.22 -8.97 11.53
N VAL A 396 8.01 -8.68 12.56
CA VAL A 396 8.51 -7.32 12.85
C VAL A 396 9.31 -6.77 11.67
N ARG A 397 10.27 -7.56 11.17
CA ARG A 397 11.08 -7.19 10.01
C ARG A 397 10.20 -6.98 8.77
N MET A 398 9.28 -7.90 8.50
CA MET A 398 8.40 -7.80 7.33
C MET A 398 7.49 -6.56 7.39
N MET A 399 6.98 -6.19 8.57
CA MET A 399 6.23 -4.94 8.71
C MET A 399 7.09 -3.72 8.35
N GLY A 400 8.36 -3.70 8.77
CA GLY A 400 9.31 -2.64 8.41
C GLY A 400 9.63 -2.59 6.91
N GLU A 401 9.82 -3.75 6.27
CA GLU A 401 9.99 -3.86 4.81
C GLU A 401 8.77 -3.31 4.06
N ILE A 402 7.56 -3.69 4.47
CA ILE A 402 6.32 -3.24 3.82
C ILE A 402 6.15 -1.73 3.95
N ILE A 403 6.30 -1.18 5.16
CA ILE A 403 6.06 0.24 5.42
C ILE A 403 7.13 1.11 4.74
N SER A 404 8.40 0.69 4.77
CA SER A 404 9.47 1.40 4.07
C SER A 404 9.28 1.36 2.56
N ALA A 405 9.01 0.19 1.97
CA ALA A 405 8.80 0.06 0.54
C ALA A 405 7.57 0.83 0.02
N LEU A 406 6.55 0.99 0.85
CA LEU A 406 5.33 1.74 0.51
C LEU A 406 5.37 3.21 0.91
N GLU A 407 6.51 3.71 1.43
CA GLU A 407 6.69 5.10 1.85
C GLU A 407 5.59 5.57 2.82
N GLY A 408 5.19 4.72 3.77
CA GLY A 408 4.12 5.04 4.72
C GLY A 408 2.70 5.12 4.14
N LYS A 409 2.52 4.95 2.82
CA LYS A 409 1.20 5.02 2.15
C LYS A 409 0.39 3.74 2.42
N ILE A 410 -0.25 3.65 3.58
CA ILE A 410 -0.98 2.44 4.02
C ILE A 410 -2.38 2.33 3.42
N ARG A 411 -3.10 3.43 3.28
CA ARG A 411 -4.49 3.42 2.80
C ARG A 411 -4.61 4.06 1.43
N LEU A 412 -5.35 3.39 0.55
CA LEU A 412 -5.84 3.90 -0.72
C LEU A 412 -7.34 3.54 -0.83
N PRO A 413 -8.13 4.30 -1.61
CA PRO A 413 -9.52 3.95 -1.88
C PRO A 413 -9.65 2.54 -2.48
N THR A 414 -10.54 1.75 -1.92
CA THR A 414 -10.83 0.37 -2.32
C THR A 414 -12.20 0.27 -3.00
N VAL A 415 -12.48 -0.88 -3.62
CA VAL A 415 -13.81 -1.20 -4.17
C VAL A 415 -14.91 -0.99 -3.11
N ILE A 416 -14.62 -1.29 -1.84
CA ILE A 416 -15.56 -1.14 -0.73
C ILE A 416 -15.87 0.33 -0.43
N ASP A 417 -14.89 1.22 -0.56
CA ASP A 417 -15.07 2.65 -0.34
C ASP A 417 -16.03 3.25 -1.39
N TYR A 418 -15.84 2.90 -2.66
CA TYR A 418 -16.74 3.33 -3.75
C TYR A 418 -18.11 2.67 -3.68
N LYS A 419 -18.17 1.38 -3.30
CA LYS A 419 -19.44 0.67 -3.05
C LYS A 419 -20.27 1.38 -1.98
N ASP A 420 -19.61 1.85 -0.91
CA ASP A 420 -20.28 2.60 0.15
C ASP A 420 -20.79 3.96 -0.33
N ILE A 421 -20.10 4.63 -1.25
CA ILE A 421 -20.69 5.83 -1.89
C ILE A 421 -21.94 5.45 -2.72
N LEU A 422 -21.86 4.37 -3.51
CA LEU A 422 -22.99 3.93 -4.34
C LEU A 422 -24.23 3.57 -3.51
N SER A 423 -24.06 2.96 -2.33
CA SER A 423 -25.18 2.63 -1.44
C SER A 423 -25.89 3.87 -0.86
N HIS A 424 -25.22 5.02 -0.84
CA HIS A 424 -25.81 6.30 -0.44
C HIS A 424 -26.53 7.00 -1.58
N ILE A 425 -26.15 6.73 -2.85
CA ILE A 425 -26.79 7.30 -4.04
C ILE A 425 -28.11 6.58 -4.35
N ILE A 426 -28.13 5.25 -4.23
CA ILE A 426 -29.29 4.42 -4.55
C ILE A 426 -29.65 3.49 -3.41
N SER A 427 -30.93 3.42 -3.07
CA SER A 427 -31.43 2.45 -2.10
C SER A 427 -31.37 1.04 -2.69
N LEU A 428 -30.78 0.12 -1.93
CA LEU A 428 -30.64 -1.29 -2.28
C LEU A 428 -31.31 -2.14 -1.21
N ASP A 429 -32.04 -3.16 -1.61
CA ASP A 429 -32.50 -4.18 -0.68
C ASP A 429 -31.32 -4.97 -0.11
N ARG A 430 -31.54 -5.59 1.05
CA ARG A 430 -30.49 -6.30 1.78
C ARG A 430 -29.85 -7.43 0.97
N GLY A 431 -30.64 -8.15 0.18
CA GLY A 431 -30.13 -9.20 -0.71
C GLY A 431 -29.15 -8.65 -1.72
N THR A 432 -29.54 -7.60 -2.45
CA THR A 432 -28.68 -6.96 -3.47
C THR A 432 -27.40 -6.40 -2.85
N MET A 433 -27.46 -5.83 -1.64
CA MET A 433 -26.27 -5.36 -0.93
C MET A 433 -25.31 -6.51 -0.56
N HIS A 434 -25.83 -7.64 -0.10
CA HIS A 434 -25.01 -8.82 0.18
C HIS A 434 -24.40 -9.39 -1.09
N LEU A 435 -25.17 -9.48 -2.19
CA LEU A 435 -24.67 -9.98 -3.47
C LEU A 435 -23.57 -9.07 -4.02
N CYS A 436 -23.77 -7.76 -3.98
CA CYS A 436 -22.75 -6.78 -4.36
C CYS A 436 -21.48 -6.94 -3.51
N SER A 437 -21.62 -7.18 -2.21
CA SER A 437 -20.49 -7.42 -1.30
C SER A 437 -19.76 -8.73 -1.60
N TYR A 438 -20.50 -9.80 -1.90
CA TYR A 438 -19.97 -11.10 -2.28
C TYR A 438 -19.16 -11.02 -3.59
N ILE A 439 -19.73 -10.41 -4.64
CA ILE A 439 -19.03 -10.20 -5.92
C ILE A 439 -17.78 -9.33 -5.70
N SER A 440 -17.87 -8.30 -4.85
CA SER A 440 -16.72 -7.45 -4.52
C SER A 440 -15.58 -8.26 -3.88
N GLU A 441 -15.86 -9.16 -2.95
CA GLU A 441 -14.81 -10.01 -2.36
C GLU A 441 -14.29 -11.09 -3.32
N LEU A 442 -15.14 -11.67 -4.17
CA LEU A 442 -14.67 -12.58 -5.24
C LEU A 442 -13.69 -11.87 -6.19
N SER A 443 -13.93 -10.59 -6.48
CA SER A 443 -13.08 -9.80 -7.37
C SER A 443 -11.63 -9.67 -6.87
N LEU A 444 -11.37 -9.81 -5.57
CA LEU A 444 -10.02 -9.73 -4.98
C LEU A 444 -9.09 -10.86 -5.44
N LEU A 445 -9.68 -12.01 -5.76
CA LEU A 445 -8.96 -13.24 -6.06
C LEU A 445 -8.29 -13.17 -7.43
N TYR A 446 -8.89 -12.46 -8.40
CA TYR A 446 -8.46 -12.44 -9.79
C TYR A 446 -7.68 -11.17 -10.16
N THR A 447 -6.44 -11.31 -10.63
CA THR A 447 -5.64 -10.15 -11.06
C THR A 447 -6.11 -9.55 -12.38
N GLU A 448 -6.75 -10.33 -13.24
CA GLU A 448 -7.28 -9.87 -14.54
C GLU A 448 -8.31 -8.73 -14.39
N LEU A 449 -9.07 -8.70 -13.29
CA LEU A 449 -10.03 -7.64 -12.99
C LEU A 449 -9.36 -6.28 -12.69
N SER A 450 -8.04 -6.25 -12.47
CA SER A 450 -7.29 -5.01 -12.20
C SER A 450 -7.09 -4.08 -13.40
N VAL A 451 -7.54 -4.50 -14.58
CA VAL A 451 -7.62 -3.62 -15.76
C VAL A 451 -8.63 -2.48 -15.53
N PHE A 452 -9.57 -2.67 -14.61
CA PHE A 452 -10.55 -1.67 -14.20
C PHE A 452 -10.10 -0.96 -12.91
N SER A 453 -10.47 0.31 -12.77
CA SER A 453 -10.20 1.05 -11.51
C SER A 453 -11.07 0.53 -10.37
N PRO A 454 -10.69 0.75 -9.10
CA PRO A 454 -11.55 0.38 -7.96
C PRO A 454 -12.97 0.98 -8.03
N ALA A 455 -13.11 2.21 -8.55
CA ALA A 455 -14.41 2.83 -8.76
C ALA A 455 -15.23 2.13 -9.85
N GLN A 456 -14.60 1.79 -10.98
CA GLN A 456 -15.26 1.09 -12.08
C GLN A 456 -15.64 -0.35 -11.67
N LEU A 457 -14.79 -1.05 -10.91
CA LEU A 457 -15.11 -2.35 -10.33
C LEU A 457 -16.30 -2.27 -9.37
N ALA A 458 -16.36 -1.26 -8.50
CA ALA A 458 -17.49 -1.08 -7.59
C ALA A 458 -18.81 -0.79 -8.33
N ALA A 459 -18.74 0.02 -9.39
CA ALA A 459 -19.89 0.27 -10.28
C ALA A 459 -20.31 -1.01 -11.02
N GLY A 460 -19.35 -1.79 -11.53
CA GLY A 460 -19.57 -3.06 -12.21
C GLY A 460 -20.16 -4.14 -11.29
N THR A 461 -19.69 -4.25 -10.05
CA THR A 461 -20.22 -5.22 -9.07
C THR A 461 -21.65 -4.88 -8.69
N LEU A 462 -21.96 -3.59 -8.49
CA LEU A 462 -23.33 -3.13 -8.25
C LEU A 462 -24.25 -3.38 -9.45
N LEU A 463 -23.79 -3.05 -10.66
CA LEU A 463 -24.54 -3.27 -11.88
C LEU A 463 -24.84 -4.76 -12.07
N LEU A 464 -23.84 -5.62 -11.92
CA LEU A 464 -24.02 -7.08 -12.01
C LEU A 464 -25.01 -7.59 -10.96
N ALA A 465 -24.88 -7.17 -9.70
CA ALA A 465 -25.82 -7.58 -8.64
C ALA A 465 -27.27 -7.17 -8.98
N ARG A 466 -27.48 -5.95 -9.50
CA ARG A 466 -28.81 -5.47 -9.89
C ARG A 466 -29.38 -6.19 -11.12
N ILE A 467 -28.54 -6.60 -12.07
CA ILE A 467 -28.95 -7.43 -13.21
C ILE A 467 -29.38 -8.83 -12.73
N LEU A 468 -28.57 -9.45 -11.86
CA LEU A 468 -28.84 -10.79 -11.33
C LEU A 468 -30.15 -10.81 -10.52
N HIS A 469 -30.42 -9.76 -9.75
CA HIS A 469 -31.69 -9.56 -9.05
C HIS A 469 -32.82 -8.98 -9.92
N LYS A 470 -32.63 -8.90 -11.25
CA LYS A 470 -33.66 -8.54 -12.24
C LYS A 470 -34.31 -7.17 -12.00
N HIS A 471 -33.53 -6.19 -11.53
CA HIS A 471 -34.03 -4.82 -11.45
C HIS A 471 -34.36 -4.28 -12.84
N ALA A 472 -35.52 -3.64 -13.01
CA ALA A 472 -35.98 -3.12 -14.30
C ALA A 472 -35.03 -2.08 -14.94
N LEU A 473 -34.41 -1.25 -14.09
CA LEU A 473 -33.34 -0.32 -14.47
C LEU A 473 -32.09 -0.63 -13.64
N PRO A 474 -31.21 -1.54 -14.13
CA PRO A 474 -29.99 -1.91 -13.42
C PRO A 474 -29.02 -0.74 -13.24
N TRP A 475 -28.96 0.17 -14.21
CA TRP A 475 -28.11 1.38 -14.17
C TRP A 475 -28.92 2.66 -14.48
N PRO A 476 -29.64 3.24 -13.50
CA PRO A 476 -30.47 4.43 -13.72
C PRO A 476 -29.64 5.70 -13.98
N ALA A 477 -30.26 6.72 -14.59
CA ALA A 477 -29.63 7.99 -14.94
C ALA A 477 -28.91 8.67 -13.75
N GLN A 478 -29.45 8.57 -12.55
CA GLN A 478 -28.82 9.08 -11.33
C GLN A 478 -27.42 8.48 -11.09
N LEU A 479 -27.21 7.18 -11.37
CA LEU A 479 -25.88 6.57 -11.24
C LEU A 479 -24.93 7.05 -12.34
N VAL A 480 -25.43 7.29 -13.55
CA VAL A 480 -24.65 7.88 -14.65
C VAL A 480 -24.19 9.29 -14.28
N GLU A 481 -25.10 10.14 -13.77
CA GLU A 481 -24.80 11.51 -13.36
C GLU A 481 -23.80 11.55 -12.18
N CYS A 482 -24.00 10.71 -11.16
CA CYS A 482 -23.13 10.70 -9.98
C CYS A 482 -21.74 10.11 -10.23
N THR A 483 -21.62 9.10 -11.11
CA THR A 483 -20.36 8.36 -11.29
C THR A 483 -19.62 8.74 -12.56
N GLY A 484 -20.32 9.28 -13.56
CA GLY A 484 -19.82 9.49 -14.91
C GLY A 484 -19.72 8.21 -15.76
N PHE A 485 -20.08 7.04 -15.25
CA PHE A 485 -20.03 5.79 -15.99
C PHE A 485 -21.35 5.49 -16.69
N THR A 486 -21.27 5.22 -17.99
CA THR A 486 -22.39 4.71 -18.81
C THR A 486 -22.48 3.19 -18.74
N LEU A 487 -23.64 2.64 -19.12
CA LEU A 487 -23.82 1.19 -19.22
C LEU A 487 -22.77 0.56 -20.14
N GLU A 488 -22.55 1.15 -21.32
CA GLU A 488 -21.58 0.69 -22.31
C GLU A 488 -20.14 0.61 -21.77
N GLN A 489 -19.72 1.61 -20.97
CA GLN A 489 -18.40 1.62 -20.33
C GLN A 489 -18.25 0.56 -19.22
N LEU A 490 -19.35 0.15 -18.58
CA LEU A 490 -19.33 -0.86 -17.53
C LEU A 490 -19.51 -2.28 -18.07
N THR A 491 -20.08 -2.45 -19.26
CA THR A 491 -20.34 -3.76 -19.87
C THR A 491 -19.11 -4.69 -19.89
N PRO A 492 -17.90 -4.26 -20.32
CA PRO A 492 -16.72 -5.12 -20.27
C PRO A 492 -16.36 -5.60 -18.86
N CYS A 493 -16.53 -4.72 -17.87
CA CYS A 493 -16.28 -5.03 -16.46
C CYS A 493 -17.29 -6.05 -15.93
N VAL A 494 -18.57 -5.87 -16.22
CA VAL A 494 -19.65 -6.78 -15.80
C VAL A 494 -19.48 -8.16 -16.40
N LEU A 495 -19.14 -8.24 -17.70
CA LEU A 495 -18.89 -9.51 -18.38
C LEU A 495 -17.68 -10.24 -17.79
N LEU A 496 -16.57 -9.53 -17.54
CA LEU A 496 -15.39 -10.15 -16.94
C LEU A 496 -15.63 -10.58 -15.48
N LEU A 497 -16.35 -9.77 -14.70
CA LEU A 497 -16.77 -10.13 -13.35
C LEU A 497 -17.61 -11.39 -13.35
N HIS A 498 -18.64 -11.48 -14.19
CA HIS A 498 -19.49 -12.67 -14.25
C HIS A 498 -18.70 -13.89 -14.67
N LYS A 499 -17.88 -13.76 -15.72
CA LYS A 499 -17.03 -14.85 -16.22
C LYS A 499 -16.13 -15.41 -15.12
N LYS A 500 -15.36 -14.55 -14.44
CA LYS A 500 -14.41 -14.98 -13.40
C LYS A 500 -15.07 -15.45 -12.11
N CYS A 501 -16.14 -14.81 -11.69
CA CYS A 501 -16.76 -15.09 -10.41
C CYS A 501 -17.71 -16.30 -10.44
N PHE A 502 -18.31 -16.60 -11.60
CA PHE A 502 -19.42 -17.56 -11.69
C PHE A 502 -19.32 -18.58 -12.83
N HIS A 503 -18.59 -18.30 -13.91
CA HIS A 503 -18.52 -19.19 -15.07
C HIS A 503 -17.25 -20.05 -15.09
N ASP A 504 -16.10 -19.45 -14.85
CA ASP A 504 -14.82 -20.16 -14.83
C ASP A 504 -14.75 -21.10 -13.61
N ASP A 505 -14.11 -22.26 -13.79
CA ASP A 505 -13.90 -23.21 -12.69
C ASP A 505 -13.04 -22.60 -11.58
N GLU A 506 -13.39 -22.93 -10.33
CA GLU A 506 -12.60 -22.50 -9.17
C GLU A 506 -11.18 -23.06 -9.24
N PRO A 507 -10.15 -22.22 -9.03
CA PRO A 507 -8.79 -22.71 -8.88
C PRO A 507 -8.71 -23.73 -7.74
N LYS A 508 -8.01 -24.83 -8.03
CA LYS A 508 -7.73 -25.88 -7.06
C LYS A 508 -6.32 -25.70 -6.51
N ASP A 509 -6.16 -26.00 -5.23
CA ASP A 509 -4.85 -26.06 -4.60
C ASP A 509 -4.07 -27.31 -5.05
N TYR A 510 -2.86 -27.47 -4.51
CA TYR A 510 -2.00 -28.62 -4.78
C TYR A 510 -2.59 -29.96 -4.30
N ARG A 511 -3.61 -29.93 -3.43
CA ARG A 511 -4.34 -31.09 -2.91
C ARG A 511 -5.59 -31.38 -3.74
N GLN A 512 -5.80 -30.67 -4.84
CA GLN A 512 -7.00 -30.73 -5.69
C GLN A 512 -8.28 -30.29 -4.97
N VAL A 513 -8.15 -29.49 -3.90
CA VAL A 513 -9.28 -28.91 -3.17
C VAL A 513 -9.62 -27.55 -3.78
N SER A 514 -10.89 -27.32 -4.09
CA SER A 514 -11.36 -26.02 -4.56
C SER A 514 -11.23 -24.96 -3.47
N LEU A 515 -10.67 -23.82 -3.86
CA LEU A 515 -10.48 -22.65 -3.00
C LEU A 515 -11.77 -21.83 -2.94
N THR A 516 -12.46 -21.90 -1.79
CA THR A 516 -13.86 -21.47 -1.64
C THR A 516 -14.08 -20.55 -0.44
N ALA A 517 -13.02 -19.96 0.13
CA ALA A 517 -13.11 -19.21 1.38
C ALA A 517 -14.10 -18.03 1.30
N VAL A 518 -14.14 -17.33 0.17
CA VAL A 518 -15.13 -16.26 -0.07
C VAL A 518 -16.55 -16.82 -0.11
N LYS A 519 -16.78 -17.96 -0.77
CA LYS A 519 -18.12 -18.58 -0.82
C LYS A 519 -18.61 -18.95 0.58
N GLN A 520 -17.72 -19.55 1.38
CA GLN A 520 -18.02 -19.95 2.75
C GLN A 520 -18.33 -18.74 3.65
N ARG A 521 -17.55 -17.66 3.53
CA ARG A 521 -17.76 -16.41 4.27
C ARG A 521 -19.16 -15.82 4.05
N PHE A 522 -19.69 -15.93 2.83
CA PHE A 522 -21.02 -15.43 2.45
C PHE A 522 -22.13 -16.50 2.52
N GLN A 523 -21.83 -17.70 3.02
CA GLN A 523 -22.79 -18.79 3.20
C GLN A 523 -23.52 -18.71 4.55
N ASN A 524 -23.22 -17.72 5.39
CA ASN A 524 -23.87 -17.60 6.70
C ASN A 524 -25.29 -16.98 6.58
N GLU A 525 -26.11 -17.19 7.61
CA GLU A 525 -27.48 -16.64 7.67
C GLU A 525 -27.48 -15.09 7.69
N LEU A 526 -26.43 -14.49 8.25
CA LEU A 526 -26.25 -13.03 8.29
C LEU A 526 -26.18 -12.42 6.89
N CYS A 527 -25.57 -13.14 5.95
CA CYS A 527 -25.49 -12.79 4.53
C CYS A 527 -26.66 -13.37 3.70
N CYS A 528 -27.69 -13.95 4.34
CA CYS A 528 -28.83 -14.57 3.67
C CYS A 528 -28.46 -15.73 2.74
N ASN A 529 -27.36 -16.45 3.02
CA ASN A 529 -26.84 -17.54 2.20
C ASN A 529 -26.62 -17.15 0.72
N ILE A 530 -26.24 -15.89 0.46
CA ILE A 530 -26.18 -15.31 -0.88
C ILE A 530 -25.22 -16.05 -1.82
N SER A 531 -24.19 -16.72 -1.29
CA SER A 531 -23.26 -17.51 -2.10
C SER A 531 -23.87 -18.77 -2.72
N GLY A 532 -25.02 -19.23 -2.21
CA GLY A 532 -25.76 -20.37 -2.73
C GLY A 532 -26.84 -20.02 -3.77
N GLU A 533 -27.03 -18.74 -4.08
CA GLU A 533 -28.03 -18.32 -5.06
C GLU A 533 -27.65 -18.76 -6.49
N LYS A 534 -28.65 -19.23 -7.25
CA LYS A 534 -28.42 -19.60 -8.66
C LYS A 534 -28.23 -18.34 -9.50
N VAL A 535 -27.04 -18.20 -10.04
CA VAL A 535 -26.67 -17.11 -10.93
C VAL A 535 -27.11 -17.43 -12.36
N MET A 536 -27.54 -16.40 -13.08
CA MET A 536 -27.85 -16.45 -14.51
C MET A 536 -26.65 -16.94 -15.35
N ASP A 537 -26.91 -17.63 -16.45
CA ASP A 537 -25.85 -18.09 -17.38
C ASP A 537 -25.18 -16.92 -18.12
N TYR A 538 -23.91 -17.10 -18.50
CA TYR A 538 -23.12 -16.08 -19.22
C TYR A 538 -23.78 -15.62 -20.53
N SER A 539 -24.35 -16.56 -21.31
CA SER A 539 -25.04 -16.26 -22.57
C SER A 539 -26.30 -15.40 -22.39
N GLN A 540 -27.04 -15.63 -21.30
CA GLN A 540 -28.22 -14.83 -20.93
C GLN A 540 -27.80 -13.41 -20.55
N LEU A 541 -26.70 -13.26 -19.80
CA LEU A 541 -26.14 -11.95 -19.46
C LEU A 541 -25.70 -11.18 -20.72
N CYS A 542 -24.99 -11.81 -21.65
CA CYS A 542 -24.59 -11.20 -22.93
C CYS A 542 -25.82 -10.69 -23.70
N THR A 543 -26.89 -11.50 -23.75
CA THR A 543 -28.14 -11.12 -24.42
C THR A 543 -28.80 -9.90 -23.78
N LEU A 544 -28.83 -9.84 -22.44
CA LEU A 544 -29.38 -8.68 -21.72
C LEU A 544 -28.57 -7.40 -21.90
N LEU A 545 -27.25 -7.52 -22.06
CA LEU A 545 -26.35 -6.39 -22.30
C LEU A 545 -26.21 -6.03 -23.79
N GLY A 546 -26.88 -6.76 -24.69
CA GLY A 546 -26.83 -6.51 -26.14
C GLY A 546 -25.48 -6.81 -26.79
N VAL A 547 -24.68 -7.71 -26.20
CA VAL A 547 -23.35 -8.10 -26.71
C VAL A 547 -23.43 -9.49 -27.36
N SER A 548 -22.81 -9.65 -28.52
CA SER A 548 -22.74 -10.96 -29.17
C SER A 548 -21.80 -11.90 -28.39
N SER A 549 -22.19 -13.16 -28.19
CA SER A 549 -21.40 -14.13 -27.41
C SER A 549 -20.08 -14.53 -28.08
N GLN A 550 -19.87 -14.17 -29.35
CA GLN A 550 -18.68 -14.52 -30.14
C GLN A 550 -17.57 -13.45 -30.07
N ASP A 551 -17.87 -12.21 -29.69
CA ASP A 551 -16.91 -11.09 -29.67
C ASP A 551 -16.02 -11.04 -28.42
N THR A 552 -16.07 -12.06 -27.55
CA THR A 552 -15.34 -12.12 -26.27
C THR A 552 -14.32 -13.28 -26.22
N GLU A 553 -13.63 -13.55 -27.32
CA GLU A 553 -12.42 -14.39 -27.28
C GLU A 553 -11.24 -13.64 -26.63
N SER A 554 -10.72 -14.22 -25.56
CA SER A 554 -9.60 -13.71 -24.77
C SER A 554 -8.25 -13.80 -25.51
N PRO A 555 -7.25 -12.95 -25.16
CA PRO A 555 -5.86 -13.31 -25.41
C PRO A 555 -5.53 -14.58 -24.61
N ALA A 556 -4.88 -15.53 -25.28
CA ALA A 556 -4.61 -16.90 -24.86
C ALA A 556 -4.39 -17.13 -23.35
N SER A 557 -5.26 -17.95 -22.75
CA SER A 557 -5.01 -18.58 -21.45
C SER A 557 -3.92 -19.64 -21.60
N PHE A 558 -2.68 -19.30 -21.25
CA PHE A 558 -1.65 -20.30 -21.05
C PHE A 558 -1.89 -21.01 -19.70
N SER A 559 -2.60 -22.15 -19.72
CA SER A 559 -2.62 -23.06 -18.58
C SER A 559 -1.29 -23.83 -18.53
N ILE A 560 -0.25 -23.21 -17.99
CA ILE A 560 0.94 -23.96 -17.59
C ILE A 560 0.59 -24.65 -16.27
N VAL A 561 0.38 -25.95 -16.31
CA VAL A 561 0.37 -26.80 -15.12
C VAL A 561 1.79 -26.78 -14.55
N VAL A 562 2.03 -25.89 -13.58
CA VAL A 562 3.26 -25.85 -12.80
C VAL A 562 3.01 -26.63 -11.52
N ASP A 563 3.92 -27.53 -11.14
CA ASP A 563 3.86 -28.23 -9.84
C ASP A 563 3.80 -27.22 -8.68
N ILE A 564 2.62 -27.08 -8.07
CA ILE A 564 2.41 -26.22 -6.91
C ILE A 564 2.80 -27.02 -5.67
N HIS A 565 4.02 -26.86 -5.16
CA HIS A 565 4.37 -27.37 -3.82
C HIS A 565 3.69 -26.58 -2.67
N PRO A 566 3.47 -27.18 -1.49
CA PRO A 566 2.95 -26.46 -0.33
C PRO A 566 3.87 -25.27 0.00
N PHE A 567 3.29 -24.07 0.11
CA PHE A 567 4.00 -22.86 0.55
C PHE A 567 3.24 -22.03 1.59
N LEU A 568 1.97 -22.38 1.84
CA LEU A 568 1.19 -21.85 2.95
C LEU A 568 0.98 -22.95 3.98
N CYS A 569 1.10 -22.60 5.26
CA CYS A 569 0.65 -23.44 6.36
C CYS A 569 -0.81 -23.12 6.68
N SER A 570 -1.66 -24.15 6.78
CA SER A 570 -3.10 -23.98 7.01
C SER A 570 -3.41 -23.93 8.52
N PRO A 571 -4.23 -22.98 9.00
CA PRO A 571 -4.69 -22.94 10.39
C PRO A 571 -5.53 -24.16 10.78
N ALA A 572 -6.06 -24.90 9.79
CA ALA A 572 -7.01 -26.00 9.99
C ALA A 572 -6.35 -27.38 10.20
N GLY A 573 -5.02 -27.45 10.35
CA GLY A 573 -4.27 -28.72 10.44
C GLY A 573 -4.48 -29.55 11.71
N ASN A 574 -4.93 -28.96 12.83
CA ASN A 574 -5.00 -29.66 14.12
C ASN A 574 -6.43 -29.88 14.65
N LYS A 575 -7.34 -30.36 13.78
CA LYS A 575 -8.52 -31.12 14.26
C LYS A 575 -8.19 -32.61 14.37
N THR A 576 -7.16 -32.97 15.12
CA THR A 576 -7.07 -34.33 15.66
C THR A 576 -7.91 -34.39 16.93
N LYS A 577 -9.01 -35.15 16.84
CA LYS A 577 -9.79 -35.63 17.99
C LYS A 577 -8.84 -36.05 19.12
N ARG A 578 -8.90 -35.37 20.24
CA ARG A 578 -8.82 -35.98 21.58
C ARG A 578 -9.54 -35.10 22.58
#